data_AF-A0A8C6DIU1-F1
#
_entry.id   AF-A0A8C6DIU1-F1
#
_cell.length_a   1.000
_cell.length_b   1.000
_cell.length_c   1.000
_cell.angle_alpha   90.00
_cell.angle_beta   90.00
_cell.angle_gamma   90.00
#
_symmetry.space_group_name_H-M   'P 1'
#
loop_
_entity.id
_entity.type
_entity.pdbx_description
1 polymer ?
#
loop_
_entity_poly.entity_id
_entity_poly.type
_entity_poly.pdbx_seq_one_letter_code
_entity_poly.pdbx_strand_id
1 'polypeptide(L)'
;MEGKLYTGEDYKTEFNPQDYLKTYYAFDSGTVAENAILKFNLNNLFETFSPGGVGGDILIDVGTGPTIYQLLSACEAFREIIVSDYSELNLREVDKWLKKEPGAYDWSPAVQYVCELEGDRYPQSPPSPHPPGRRPSLQPCATGHLPLGCSEPTWVSGPEHLPPFE
;
A
#
# COMPACT_ATOMS: atom_id res chain seq x y z
N MET A 1 31.52 15.86 -12.02
CA MET A 1 30.64 15.20 -13.00
C MET A 1 29.38 16.03 -13.08
N GLU A 2 29.04 16.57 -14.24
CA GLU A 2 27.68 17.08 -14.47
C GLU A 2 26.75 15.86 -14.46
N GLY A 3 25.79 15.85 -13.55
CA GLY A 3 24.82 14.75 -13.45
C GLY A 3 23.86 14.80 -14.64
N LYS A 4 23.58 13.64 -15.24
CA LYS A 4 22.47 13.50 -16.19
C LYS A 4 21.18 13.91 -15.47
N LEU A 5 20.43 14.85 -16.05
CA LEU A 5 19.07 15.14 -15.63
C LEU A 5 18.14 14.13 -16.30
N TYR A 6 17.29 13.49 -15.52
CA TYR A 6 16.26 12.57 -16.01
C TYR A 6 14.96 13.31 -16.26
N THR A 7 14.25 12.89 -17.30
CA THR A 7 12.91 13.32 -17.67
C THR A 7 11.89 12.23 -17.35
N GLY A 8 10.59 12.54 -17.47
CA GLY A 8 9.54 11.54 -17.28
C GLY A 8 9.70 10.33 -18.20
N GLU A 9 10.08 10.53 -19.47
CA GLU A 9 10.23 9.43 -20.43
C GLU A 9 11.32 8.43 -20.02
N ASP A 10 12.37 8.87 -19.32
CA ASP A 10 13.44 7.99 -18.85
C ASP A 10 12.94 6.96 -17.83
N TYR A 11 11.86 7.23 -17.09
CA TYR A 11 11.25 6.25 -16.16
C TYR A 11 10.71 5.00 -16.88
N LYS A 12 10.41 5.07 -18.18
CA LYS A 12 9.89 3.93 -18.94
C LYS A 12 10.97 2.91 -19.26
N THR A 13 12.22 3.33 -19.36
CA THR A 13 13.34 2.51 -19.86
C THR A 13 14.49 2.37 -18.87
N GLU A 14 14.68 3.33 -17.98
CA GLU A 14 15.85 3.37 -17.07
C GLU A 14 15.48 3.04 -15.62
N PHE A 15 14.20 3.07 -15.25
CA PHE A 15 13.74 2.70 -13.92
C PHE A 15 13.36 1.21 -13.85
N ASN A 16 14.05 0.46 -12.99
CA ASN A 16 13.69 -0.93 -12.67
C ASN A 16 13.00 -1.00 -11.29
N PRO A 17 11.69 -1.32 -11.24
CA PRO A 17 10.95 -1.42 -9.99
C PRO A 17 11.53 -2.42 -8.99
N GLN A 18 11.99 -3.57 -9.46
CA GLN A 18 12.48 -4.64 -8.60
C GLN A 18 13.85 -4.29 -8.01
N ASP A 19 14.71 -3.61 -8.75
CA ASP A 19 15.99 -3.14 -8.23
C ASP A 19 15.76 -2.03 -7.20
N TYR A 20 14.83 -1.09 -7.49
CA TYR A 20 14.42 -0.06 -6.54
C TYR A 20 13.91 -0.66 -5.21
N LEU A 21 13.02 -1.67 -5.28
CA LEU A 21 12.51 -2.36 -4.10
C LEU A 21 13.61 -3.06 -3.30
N LYS A 22 14.53 -3.75 -3.97
CA LYS A 22 15.65 -4.44 -3.30
C LYS A 22 16.66 -3.47 -2.69
N THR A 23 16.89 -2.31 -3.30
CA THR A 23 17.84 -1.33 -2.77
C THR A 23 17.30 -0.61 -1.54
N TYR A 24 16.05 -0.16 -1.59
CA TYR A 24 15.50 0.79 -0.61
C TYR A 24 14.56 0.15 0.42
N TYR A 25 13.93 -0.98 0.09
CA TYR A 25 12.82 -1.54 0.88
C TYR A 25 13.06 -2.95 1.39
N ALA A 26 14.29 -3.47 1.28
CA ALA A 26 14.68 -4.82 1.69
C ALA A 26 14.61 -5.10 3.20
N PHE A 27 14.21 -4.09 3.99
CA PHE A 27 14.07 -4.15 5.44
C PHE A 27 15.28 -4.83 6.07
N ASP A 28 15.15 -5.82 6.97
CA ASP A 28 16.28 -6.39 7.70
C ASP A 28 17.43 -6.96 6.82
N SER A 29 17.20 -7.17 5.51
CA SER A 29 18.24 -7.55 4.54
C SER A 29 18.90 -6.38 3.76
N GLY A 30 18.39 -5.16 3.93
CA GLY A 30 18.90 -3.91 3.35
C GLY A 30 20.02 -3.26 4.15
N THR A 31 20.42 -2.05 3.75
CA THR A 31 21.45 -1.29 4.48
C THR A 31 20.87 -0.68 5.77
N VAL A 32 21.72 -0.46 6.78
CA VAL A 32 21.30 0.16 8.05
C VAL A 32 20.65 1.52 7.82
N ALA A 33 21.16 2.32 6.87
CA ALA A 33 20.63 3.65 6.59
C ALA A 33 19.21 3.59 5.99
N GLU A 34 19.02 2.78 4.95
CA GLU A 34 17.69 2.65 4.31
C GLU A 34 16.66 2.05 5.28
N ASN A 35 17.07 1.08 6.08
CA ASN A 35 16.19 0.48 7.08
C ASN A 35 15.76 1.46 8.16
N ALA A 36 16.67 2.33 8.61
CA ALA A 36 16.36 3.37 9.58
C ALA A 36 15.37 4.38 9.01
N ILE A 37 15.55 4.79 7.74
CA ILE A 37 14.65 5.71 7.04
C ILE A 37 13.27 5.07 6.87
N LEU A 38 13.21 3.81 6.42
CA LEU A 38 11.94 3.10 6.24
C LEU A 38 11.18 2.94 7.56
N LYS A 39 11.85 2.53 8.64
CA LYS A 39 11.23 2.45 9.97
C LYS A 39 10.75 3.83 10.45
N PHE A 40 11.54 4.88 10.25
CA PHE A 40 11.13 6.25 10.56
C PHE A 40 9.86 6.65 9.81
N ASN A 41 9.78 6.37 8.51
CA ASN A 41 8.59 6.66 7.69
C ASN A 41 7.38 5.88 8.19
N LEU A 42 7.52 4.58 8.46
CA LEU A 42 6.43 3.73 8.97
C LEU A 42 5.88 4.25 10.31
N ASN A 43 6.75 4.68 11.24
CA ASN A 43 6.30 5.29 12.49
C ASN A 43 5.50 6.58 12.26
N ASN A 44 5.99 7.48 11.40
CA ASN A 44 5.29 8.74 11.14
C ASN A 44 3.94 8.52 10.45
N LEU A 45 3.86 7.56 9.52
CA LEU A 45 2.61 7.21 8.84
C LEU A 45 1.62 6.57 9.82
N PHE A 46 2.10 5.68 10.69
CA PHE A 46 1.29 5.12 11.77
C PHE A 46 0.71 6.23 12.65
N GLU A 47 1.53 7.15 13.16
CA GLU A 47 1.07 8.29 13.97
C GLU A 47 0.11 9.21 13.20
N THR A 48 0.33 9.39 11.90
CA THR A 48 -0.52 10.24 11.05
C THR A 48 -1.92 9.65 10.85
N PHE A 49 -2.02 8.35 10.58
CA PHE A 49 -3.28 7.64 10.29
C PHE A 49 -3.92 6.99 11.53
N SER A 50 -3.39 7.32 12.69
CA SER A 50 -3.90 6.93 13.99
C SER A 50 -5.30 7.48 14.28
N PRO A 51 -6.11 6.83 15.16
CA PRO A 51 -7.35 7.42 15.65
C PRO A 51 -7.13 8.83 16.23
N GLY A 52 -7.91 9.80 15.75
CA GLY A 52 -7.73 11.22 16.07
C GLY A 52 -6.77 11.97 15.14
N GLY A 53 -6.06 11.27 14.26
CA GLY A 53 -5.25 11.81 13.18
C GLY A 53 -6.04 11.98 11.87
N VAL A 54 -5.38 11.75 10.75
CA VAL A 54 -5.92 11.91 9.39
C VAL A 54 -6.67 10.64 8.97
N GLY A 55 -7.90 10.80 8.47
CA GLY A 55 -8.72 9.71 7.94
C GLY A 55 -9.88 10.24 7.11
N GLY A 56 -10.59 9.36 6.42
CA GLY A 56 -11.70 9.75 5.55
C GLY A 56 -12.25 8.63 4.68
N ASP A 57 -13.05 8.98 3.66
CA ASP A 57 -13.60 7.99 2.74
C ASP A 57 -12.59 7.56 1.67
N ILE A 58 -11.88 8.51 1.06
CA ILE A 58 -11.00 8.25 -0.10
C ILE A 58 -9.65 8.90 0.13
N LEU A 59 -8.56 8.13 -0.07
CA LEU A 59 -7.20 8.62 -0.18
C LEU A 59 -6.67 8.35 -1.59
N ILE A 60 -6.04 9.35 -2.20
CA ILE A 60 -5.35 9.21 -3.51
C ILE A 60 -3.85 9.34 -3.26
N ASP A 61 -3.12 8.25 -3.47
CA ASP A 61 -1.65 8.22 -3.44
C ASP A 61 -1.09 8.52 -4.83
N VAL A 62 -0.23 9.54 -4.92
CA VAL A 62 0.31 10.06 -6.18
C VAL A 62 1.80 9.82 -6.23
N GLY A 63 2.25 9.08 -7.24
CA GLY A 63 3.63 8.63 -7.33
C GLY A 63 3.90 7.47 -6.37
N THR A 64 2.95 6.53 -6.28
CA THR A 64 3.04 5.35 -5.42
C THR A 64 4.31 4.53 -5.66
N GLY A 65 4.88 4.60 -6.87
CA GLY A 65 5.95 3.71 -7.28
C GLY A 65 5.51 2.25 -7.21
N PRO A 66 6.46 1.30 -7.06
CA PRO A 66 6.13 -0.10 -6.86
C PRO A 66 5.89 -0.46 -5.38
N THR A 67 5.57 0.52 -4.53
CA THR A 67 5.57 0.35 -3.08
C THR A 67 4.19 0.35 -2.45
N ILE A 68 4.07 -0.30 -1.28
CA ILE A 68 2.83 -0.34 -0.49
C ILE A 68 3.02 0.05 0.98
N TYR A 69 4.26 0.28 1.44
CA TYR A 69 4.56 0.57 2.85
C TYR A 69 3.81 1.82 3.35
N GLN A 70 3.64 2.82 2.49
CA GLN A 70 2.97 4.06 2.81
C GLN A 70 1.46 3.90 3.04
N LEU A 71 0.90 2.80 2.55
CA LEU A 71 -0.53 2.51 2.60
C LEU A 71 -0.89 1.71 3.85
N LEU A 72 0.06 0.98 4.45
CA LEU A 72 -0.18 -0.01 5.50
C LEU A 72 -1.07 0.54 6.64
N SER A 73 -0.69 1.66 7.25
CA SER A 73 -1.50 2.30 8.30
C SER A 73 -2.67 3.11 7.74
N ALA A 74 -2.58 3.60 6.49
CA ALA A 74 -3.67 4.36 5.86
C ALA A 74 -4.92 3.48 5.62
N CYS A 75 -4.74 2.17 5.42
CA CYS A 75 -5.84 1.20 5.24
C CYS A 75 -6.85 1.20 6.40
N GLU A 76 -6.39 1.49 7.61
CA GLU A 76 -7.23 1.51 8.81
C GLU A 76 -8.00 2.83 8.97
N ALA A 77 -7.55 3.90 8.31
CA ALA A 77 -8.11 5.24 8.40
C ALA A 77 -8.98 5.64 7.19
N PHE A 78 -8.84 4.94 6.07
CA PHE A 78 -9.54 5.25 4.82
C PHE A 78 -10.34 4.06 4.30
N ARG A 79 -11.57 4.33 3.84
CA ARG A 79 -12.44 3.28 3.25
C ARG A 79 -11.92 2.80 1.91
N GLU A 80 -11.38 3.71 1.10
CA GLU A 80 -10.89 3.44 -0.25
C GLU A 80 -9.55 4.14 -0.48
N ILE A 81 -8.60 3.41 -1.07
CA ILE A 81 -7.31 3.95 -1.48
C ILE A 81 -7.17 3.79 -2.99
N ILE A 82 -6.82 4.88 -3.66
CA ILE A 82 -6.52 4.89 -5.09
C ILE A 82 -5.03 5.15 -5.22
N VAL A 83 -4.31 4.23 -5.86
CA VAL A 83 -2.88 4.38 -6.15
C VAL A 83 -2.67 4.83 -7.58
N SER A 84 -1.69 5.71 -7.79
CA SER A 84 -1.36 6.23 -9.11
C SER A 84 0.15 6.43 -9.25
N ASP A 85 0.67 6.12 -10.44
CA ASP A 85 2.07 6.32 -10.78
C ASP A 85 2.20 6.63 -12.27
N TYR A 86 3.27 7.34 -12.64
CA TYR A 86 3.57 7.62 -14.04
C TYR A 86 4.03 6.36 -14.79
N SER A 87 4.74 5.44 -14.12
CA SER A 87 5.26 4.22 -14.72
C SER A 87 4.27 3.06 -14.58
N GLU A 88 3.84 2.49 -15.70
CA GLU A 88 3.03 1.27 -15.69
C GLU A 88 3.77 0.09 -15.05
N LEU A 89 5.10 0.05 -15.15
CA LEU A 89 5.90 -1.03 -14.55
C LEU A 89 5.78 -1.01 -13.02
N ASN A 90 5.71 0.18 -12.42
CA ASN A 90 5.47 0.35 -11.00
C ASN A 90 4.09 -0.17 -10.58
N LEU A 91 3.04 0.25 -11.29
CA LEU A 91 1.68 -0.20 -11.03
C LEU A 91 1.51 -1.71 -11.18
N ARG A 92 2.25 -2.35 -12.11
CA ARG A 92 2.27 -3.82 -12.25
C ARG A 92 2.87 -4.52 -11.03
N GLU A 93 3.90 -3.96 -10.40
CA GLU A 93 4.46 -4.56 -9.18
C GLU A 93 3.50 -4.44 -7.99
N VAL A 94 2.78 -3.32 -7.89
CA VAL A 94 1.69 -3.19 -6.90
C VAL A 94 0.59 -4.21 -7.17
N ASP A 95 0.13 -4.33 -8.42
CA ASP A 95 -0.91 -5.28 -8.81
C ASP A 95 -0.52 -6.74 -8.54
N LYS A 96 0.73 -7.14 -8.85
CA LYS A 96 1.28 -8.46 -8.50
C LYS A 96 1.15 -8.73 -7.00
N TRP A 97 1.49 -7.75 -6.17
CA TRP A 97 1.38 -7.90 -4.72
C TRP A 97 -0.07 -8.03 -4.27
N LEU A 98 -0.98 -7.18 -4.77
CA LEU A 98 -2.41 -7.24 -4.44
C LEU A 98 -3.04 -8.58 -4.84
N LYS A 99 -2.65 -9.13 -5.99
CA LYS A 99 -3.10 -10.43 -6.51
C LYS A 99 -2.37 -11.63 -5.93
N LYS A 100 -1.34 -11.41 -5.09
CA LYS A 100 -0.49 -12.46 -4.51
C LYS A 100 0.16 -13.34 -5.59
N GLU A 101 0.59 -12.72 -6.68
CA GLU A 101 1.23 -13.42 -7.78
C GLU A 101 2.63 -13.94 -7.39
N PRO A 102 3.07 -15.09 -7.93
CA PRO A 102 4.45 -15.55 -7.76
C PRO A 102 5.45 -14.47 -8.23
N GLY A 103 6.44 -14.19 -7.39
CA GLY A 103 7.44 -13.16 -7.67
C GLY A 103 7.02 -11.74 -7.28
N ALA A 104 5.84 -11.56 -6.67
CA ALA A 104 5.53 -10.33 -5.96
C ALA A 104 6.56 -10.06 -4.86
N TYR A 105 6.84 -8.78 -4.62
CA TYR A 105 7.80 -8.38 -3.59
C TYR A 105 7.30 -8.75 -2.19
N ASP A 106 8.21 -9.23 -1.33
CA ASP A 106 7.87 -9.62 0.02
C ASP A 106 7.83 -8.41 0.96
N TRP A 107 6.61 -7.90 1.20
CA TRP A 107 6.36 -6.82 2.16
C TRP A 107 6.09 -7.32 3.58
N SER A 108 6.20 -8.63 3.86
CA SER A 108 5.89 -9.21 5.17
C SER A 108 6.65 -8.55 6.33
N PRO A 109 7.95 -8.21 6.21
CA PRO A 109 8.67 -7.54 7.31
C PRO A 109 8.10 -6.16 7.65
N ALA A 110 7.76 -5.35 6.63
CA ALA A 110 7.15 -4.04 6.84
C ALA A 110 5.74 -4.15 7.42
N VAL A 111 4.95 -5.11 6.92
CA VAL A 111 3.63 -5.44 7.45
C VAL A 111 3.71 -5.81 8.93
N GLN A 112 4.62 -6.72 9.28
CA GLN A 112 4.82 -7.16 10.67
C GLN A 112 5.19 -5.98 11.56
N TYR A 113 6.11 -5.13 11.11
CA TYR A 113 6.51 -3.94 11.86
C TYR A 113 5.34 -2.99 12.16
N VAL A 114 4.47 -2.73 11.17
CA VAL A 114 3.28 -1.89 11.38
C VAL A 114 2.27 -2.57 12.32
N CYS A 115 2.07 -3.88 12.19
CA CYS A 115 1.19 -4.63 13.10
C CYS A 115 1.72 -4.60 14.55
N GLU A 116 3.04 -4.60 14.77
CA GLU A 116 3.64 -4.45 16.09
C GLU A 116 3.35 -3.05 16.68
N LEU A 117 3.49 -1.99 15.87
CA LEU A 117 3.11 -0.63 16.28
C LEU A 117 1.62 -0.53 16.65
N GLU A 118 0.74 -1.19 15.88
CA GLU A 118 -0.69 -1.27 16.16
C GLU A 118 -1.03 -2.11 17.39
N GLY A 119 -0.28 -3.19 17.65
CA GLY A 119 -0.42 -4.04 18.82
C GLY A 119 -0.01 -3.33 20.12
N ASP A 120 1.09 -2.57 20.07
CA ASP A 120 1.55 -1.74 21.20
C ASP A 120 0.56 -0.62 21.54
N ARG A 121 -0.29 -0.24 20.58
CA ARG A 121 -1.40 0.70 20.76
C ARG A 121 -2.49 0.19 21.69
N TYR A 122 -2.67 -1.13 21.77
CA TYR A 122 -3.65 -1.81 22.60
C TYR A 122 -2.92 -2.76 23.56
N PRO A 123 -2.22 -2.26 24.59
CA PRO A 123 -1.66 -3.12 25.62
C PRO A 123 -2.81 -3.94 26.21
N GLN A 124 -2.66 -5.28 26.19
CA GLN A 124 -3.71 -6.26 26.50
C GLN A 124 -4.65 -5.79 27.62
N SER A 125 -5.74 -5.13 27.23
CA SER A 125 -6.81 -4.78 28.14
C SER A 125 -7.56 -6.09 28.44
N PRO A 126 -8.12 -6.27 29.65
CA PRO A 126 -8.86 -7.48 29.97
C PRO A 126 -9.92 -7.74 28.88
N PRO A 127 -10.17 -9.01 28.52
CA PRO A 127 -10.99 -9.35 27.36
C PRO A 127 -12.34 -8.65 27.46
N SER A 128 -12.55 -7.66 26.59
CA SER A 128 -13.84 -7.02 26.40
C SER A 128 -14.79 -8.06 25.78
N PRO A 129 -16.09 -8.10 26.16
CA PRO A 129 -17.06 -9.02 25.58
C PRO A 129 -17.37 -8.69 24.10
N HIS A 130 -16.82 -7.60 23.58
CA HIS A 130 -16.88 -7.28 22.17
C HIS A 130 -15.79 -8.05 21.41
N PRO A 131 -16.10 -8.65 20.24
CA PRO A 131 -15.08 -9.29 19.42
C PRO A 131 -13.95 -8.29 19.17
N PRO A 132 -12.68 -8.72 19.17
CA PRO A 132 -11.57 -7.84 18.82
C PRO A 132 -11.95 -7.16 17.51
N GLY A 133 -11.80 -5.83 17.50
CA GLY A 133 -11.93 -5.04 16.27
C GLY A 133 -11.20 -5.79 15.16
N ARG A 134 -11.85 -5.83 14.00
CA ARG A 134 -11.42 -6.47 12.75
C ARG A 134 -9.92 -6.79 12.79
N ARG A 135 -9.53 -8.07 12.81
CA ARG A 135 -8.12 -8.43 12.57
C ARG A 135 -7.66 -7.62 11.36
N PRO A 136 -6.43 -7.08 11.30
CA PRO A 136 -5.92 -6.42 10.11
C PRO A 136 -5.98 -7.41 8.96
N SER A 137 -7.10 -7.41 8.26
CA SER A 137 -7.23 -8.09 7.00
C SER A 137 -6.65 -7.09 6.05
N LEU A 138 -5.34 -7.21 5.79
CA LEU A 138 -4.70 -6.63 4.61
C LEU A 138 -5.33 -7.30 3.37
N GLN A 139 -6.62 -7.04 3.17
CA GLN A 139 -7.22 -7.12 1.86
C GLN A 139 -6.73 -5.87 1.12
N PRO A 140 -6.40 -5.98 -0.17
CA PRO A 140 -6.14 -4.84 -1.03
C PRO A 140 -7.20 -3.74 -0.84
N CYS A 141 -6.92 -2.70 -0.06
CA CYS A 141 -7.74 -1.49 0.00
C CYS A 141 -7.39 -0.54 -1.16
N ALA A 142 -6.26 -0.82 -1.83
CA ALA A 142 -5.78 -0.10 -2.99
C ALA A 142 -6.39 -0.68 -4.27
N THR A 143 -7.00 0.18 -5.08
CA THR A 143 -7.29 -0.11 -6.49
C THR A 143 -6.30 0.65 -7.37
N GLY A 144 -5.59 -0.07 -8.24
CA GLY A 144 -4.72 0.55 -9.23
C GLY A 144 -5.55 1.04 -10.41
N HIS A 145 -5.51 2.34 -10.69
CA HIS A 145 -6.07 2.88 -11.93
C HIS A 145 -4.91 3.26 -12.87
N LEU A 146 -4.89 2.64 -14.06
CA LEU A 146 -4.05 3.08 -15.17
C LEU A 146 -4.57 4.46 -15.64
N PRO A 147 -3.70 5.43 -15.97
CA PRO A 147 -4.15 6.73 -16.47
C PRO A 147 -5.03 6.54 -17.71
N LEU A 148 -6.22 7.15 -17.66
CA LEU A 148 -7.25 7.13 -18.70
C LEU A 148 -6.68 7.67 -20.02
N GLY A 149 -6.26 6.75 -20.89
CA GLY A 149 -5.61 7.07 -22.15
C GLY A 149 -5.61 5.94 -23.17
N CYS A 150 -6.57 5.00 -23.09
CA CYS A 150 -7.00 4.09 -24.17
C CYS A 150 -8.39 3.53 -23.79
N SER A 151 -9.30 3.53 -24.75
CA SER A 151 -10.77 3.29 -24.70
C SER A 151 -11.32 2.16 -23.79
N GLU A 152 -12.46 2.47 -23.17
CA GLU A 152 -13.47 1.66 -22.41
C GLU A 152 -13.93 0.33 -23.07
N PRO A 153 -14.53 -0.66 -22.32
CA PRO A 153 -15.69 -0.45 -21.45
C PRO A 153 -15.69 -1.05 -20.03
N THR A 154 -16.52 -0.39 -19.23
CA THR A 154 -17.08 -0.70 -17.91
C THR A 154 -17.51 -2.15 -17.68
N TRP A 155 -17.34 -2.61 -16.43
CA TRP A 155 -18.24 -3.59 -15.81
C TRP A 155 -18.53 -3.17 -14.36
N VAL A 156 -19.68 -2.54 -14.17
CA VAL A 156 -20.40 -2.55 -12.89
C VAL A 156 -21.37 -3.72 -12.99
N SER A 157 -21.13 -4.80 -12.26
CA SER A 157 -22.15 -5.82 -11.99
C SER A 157 -22.59 -5.67 -10.54
N GLY A 158 -23.68 -4.92 -10.34
CA GLY A 158 -24.39 -4.90 -9.05
C GLY A 158 -24.99 -6.29 -8.76
N PRO A 159 -25.26 -6.61 -7.48
CA PRO A 159 -25.98 -7.83 -7.17
C PRO A 159 -27.46 -7.68 -7.55
N GLU A 160 -27.82 -8.20 -8.72
CA GLU A 160 -29.15 -8.80 -8.88
C GLU A 160 -29.17 -10.06 -8.01
N HIS A 161 -29.94 -10.03 -6.92
CA HIS A 161 -30.76 -11.15 -6.43
C HIS A 161 -31.45 -10.72 -5.13
N LEU A 162 -32.65 -10.14 -5.29
CA LEU A 162 -33.70 -10.25 -4.30
C LEU A 162 -34.15 -11.73 -4.24
N PRO A 163 -34.26 -12.36 -3.07
CA PRO A 163 -34.87 -13.67 -2.96
C PRO A 163 -36.40 -13.59 -3.12
N PRO A 164 -37.07 -14.58 -3.76
CA PRO A 164 -38.53 -14.65 -3.78
C PRO A 164 -39.11 -15.30 -2.51
N PHE A 165 -40.10 -14.61 -1.95
CA PHE A 165 -41.27 -15.00 -1.12
C PHE A 165 -41.29 -16.24 -0.22
N GLU A 166 -41.69 -16.02 1.04
CA GLU A 166 -42.98 -16.52 1.59
C GLU A 166 -43.78 -15.36 2.19
#